data_AF-C4JYD5-F1
#
_entry.id   AF-C4JYD5-F1
#
_cell.length_a   1.000
_cell.length_b   1.000
_cell.length_c   1.000
_cell.angle_alpha   90.00
_cell.angle_beta   90.00
_cell.angle_gamma   90.00
#
_symmetry.space_group_name_H-M   'P 1'
#
loop_
_entity.id
_entity.type
_entity.pdbx_description
1 polymer ?
#
loop_
_entity_poly.entity_id
_entity_poly.type
_entity_poly.pdbx_seq_one_letter_code
_entity_poly.pdbx_strand_id
1 'polypeptide(L)'
;MSPIDDMYEIAYYKTGLSSHVRSNPHQSLMQSIQNDQILEYPEKMCIGNREAFQMKDRLDQALGRLDEFDEEFRTTKARFEANDEELRTTKARLEANDEELRTTTARLEELEKRDREQEDALILLRMRACEDRYAVQRNHQADRSVKQGGNRVAHGGNIVFDLKAIEYACRTGANHCQDYKTDFGAVYWIPFDRAVTSIKTFPRELIRICNTVASVEELYQYRNSKYQTDRNAAINFGAGIIQDALQAIDSGDLSPFRDGAGLAAKVQQFDVMVNNL
;
A
#
# COMPACT_ATOMS: atom_id res chain seq x y z
N MET A 1 -13.23 -34.06 63.78
CA MET A 1 -13.71 -33.58 65.10
C MET A 1 -13.45 -32.08 65.18
N SER A 2 -14.45 -31.27 64.88
CA SER A 2 -14.98 -30.35 65.89
C SER A 2 -16.50 -30.28 65.69
N PRO A 3 -17.29 -30.41 66.77
CA PRO A 3 -18.73 -30.54 66.73
C PRO A 3 -19.41 -29.19 66.97
N ILE A 4 -20.73 -29.14 66.72
CA ILE A 4 -21.66 -28.06 67.07
C ILE A 4 -21.63 -26.90 66.07
N ASP A 5 -22.52 -26.98 65.07
CA ASP A 5 -23.30 -25.83 64.60
C ASP A 5 -24.72 -26.26 64.19
N ASP A 6 -25.26 -27.28 64.87
CA ASP A 6 -26.71 -27.47 64.98
C ASP A 6 -27.24 -26.47 66.03
N MET A 7 -27.13 -25.18 65.71
CA MET A 7 -27.83 -24.13 66.44
C MET A 7 -29.25 -24.08 65.88
N TYR A 8 -30.19 -24.65 66.63
CA TYR A 8 -31.61 -24.35 66.47
C TYR A 8 -31.83 -22.84 66.66
N GLU A 9 -31.92 -22.11 65.55
CA GLU A 9 -32.44 -20.75 65.45
C GLU A 9 -33.00 -20.67 64.03
N ILE A 10 -34.31 -20.54 63.80
CA ILE A 10 -35.13 -19.40 64.18
C ILE A 10 -36.61 -19.83 64.28
N ALA A 11 -37.30 -19.38 65.32
CA ALA A 11 -38.76 -19.24 65.33
C ALA A 11 -39.12 -17.81 64.92
N TYR A 12 -39.74 -17.62 63.74
CA TYR A 12 -40.22 -16.31 63.31
C TYR A 12 -41.66 -16.09 63.76
N TYR A 13 -41.86 -15.15 64.70
CA TYR A 13 -43.17 -14.60 65.03
C TYR A 13 -43.31 -13.22 64.41
N LYS A 14 -44.14 -13.10 63.36
CA LYS A 14 -44.67 -11.80 62.96
C LYS A 14 -45.92 -11.54 63.78
N THR A 15 -45.80 -10.72 64.81
CA THR A 15 -46.97 -10.13 65.46
C THR A 15 -47.61 -9.18 64.44
N GLY A 16 -48.72 -9.63 63.84
CA GLY A 16 -49.65 -8.70 63.21
C GLY A 16 -49.95 -7.60 64.23
N LEU A 17 -49.82 -6.34 63.78
CA LEU A 17 -50.17 -5.14 64.53
C LEU A 17 -51.64 -5.24 65.00
N SER A 18 -51.85 -5.86 66.15
CA SER A 18 -53.03 -5.70 66.96
C SER A 18 -52.53 -5.22 68.31
N SER A 19 -52.60 -3.91 68.48
CA SER A 19 -52.34 -3.24 69.74
C SER A 19 -53.20 -3.90 70.83
N HIS A 20 -52.53 -4.29 71.92
CA HIS A 20 -53.06 -4.85 73.16
C HIS A 20 -53.15 -6.38 73.18
N VAL A 21 -52.12 -6.99 73.77
CA VAL A 21 -52.20 -7.88 74.95
C VAL A 21 -50.79 -8.42 75.18
N ARG A 22 -50.29 -8.35 76.42
CA ARG A 22 -49.08 -9.07 76.86
C ARG A 22 -49.42 -10.57 76.91
N SER A 23 -49.56 -11.22 75.77
CA SER A 23 -49.72 -12.68 75.73
C SER A 23 -48.35 -13.31 75.89
N ASN A 24 -48.26 -14.24 76.84
CA ASN A 24 -47.08 -15.06 77.03
C ASN A 24 -46.77 -15.77 75.69
N PRO A 25 -45.55 -15.66 75.13
CA PRO A 25 -45.21 -16.24 73.83
C PRO A 25 -45.52 -17.75 73.76
N HIS A 26 -45.43 -18.46 74.89
CA HIS A 26 -45.84 -19.87 74.99
C HIS A 26 -47.34 -20.09 74.78
N GLN A 27 -48.20 -19.18 75.26
CA GLN A 27 -49.65 -19.27 75.05
C GLN A 27 -50.04 -18.98 73.59
N SER A 28 -49.42 -17.99 72.96
CA SER A 28 -49.64 -17.71 71.54
C SER A 28 -49.15 -18.86 70.63
N LEU A 29 -48.05 -19.53 71.00
CA LEU A 29 -47.57 -20.74 70.32
C LEU A 29 -48.57 -21.89 70.46
N MET A 30 -49.01 -22.20 71.69
CA MET A 30 -49.98 -23.28 71.94
C MET A 30 -51.32 -23.03 71.24
N GLN A 31 -51.76 -21.78 71.16
CA GLN A 31 -53.00 -21.41 70.46
C GLN A 31 -52.85 -21.50 68.94
N SER A 32 -51.65 -21.27 68.40
CA SER A 32 -51.36 -21.44 66.97
C SER A 32 -51.22 -22.92 66.58
N ILE A 33 -50.68 -23.75 67.47
CA ILE A 33 -50.66 -25.23 67.35
C ILE A 33 -52.09 -25.77 67.36
N GLN A 34 -52.94 -25.30 68.29
CA GLN A 34 -54.34 -25.73 68.39
C GLN A 34 -55.22 -25.30 67.22
N ASN A 35 -54.82 -24.26 66.48
CA ASN A 35 -55.55 -23.76 65.31
C ASN A 35 -55.01 -24.32 63.97
N ASP A 36 -54.15 -25.34 64.00
CA ASP A 36 -53.49 -25.95 62.83
C ASP A 36 -52.76 -24.95 61.92
N GLN A 37 -52.27 -23.84 62.49
CA GLN A 37 -51.58 -22.77 61.74
C GLN A 37 -50.07 -23.02 61.63
N ILE A 38 -49.58 -24.10 62.22
CA ILE A 38 -48.18 -24.52 62.20
C ILE A 38 -48.04 -25.68 61.21
N LEU A 39 -47.17 -25.49 60.23
CA LEU A 39 -46.84 -26.50 59.23
C LEU A 39 -45.47 -27.08 59.56
N GLU A 40 -45.39 -28.41 59.72
CA GLU A 40 -44.11 -29.12 59.87
C GLU A 40 -43.61 -29.58 58.50
N TYR A 41 -42.38 -29.18 58.14
CA TYR A 41 -41.66 -29.75 57.00
C TYR A 41 -40.64 -30.77 57.53
N PRO A 42 -40.92 -32.08 57.43
CA PRO A 42 -40.12 -33.12 58.11
C PRO A 42 -38.69 -33.24 57.56
N GLU A 43 -38.43 -32.77 56.35
CA GLU A 43 -37.11 -32.86 55.73
C GLU A 43 -36.09 -31.85 56.30
N LYS A 44 -36.51 -30.81 57.03
CA LYS A 44 -35.63 -29.74 57.52
C LYS A 44 -35.89 -29.25 58.96
N MET A 45 -36.68 -29.98 59.77
CA MET A 45 -37.00 -29.66 61.18
C MET A 45 -37.25 -28.16 61.47
N CYS A 46 -38.18 -27.54 60.73
CA CYS A 46 -38.57 -26.14 60.94
C CYS A 46 -40.02 -26.05 61.43
N ILE A 47 -40.26 -25.26 62.48
CA ILE A 47 -41.59 -24.96 63.04
C ILE A 47 -41.86 -23.47 62.88
N GLY A 48 -42.93 -23.09 62.17
CA GLY A 48 -43.26 -21.70 61.90
C GLY A 48 -44.69 -21.50 61.40
N ASN A 49 -45.14 -20.24 61.31
CA ASN A 49 -46.42 -19.91 60.69
C ASN A 49 -46.27 -19.74 59.17
N ARG A 50 -47.39 -19.81 58.42
CA ARG A 50 -47.39 -19.72 56.94
C ARG A 50 -46.71 -18.45 56.40
N GLU A 51 -46.88 -17.32 57.07
CA GLU A 51 -46.27 -16.05 56.64
C GLU A 51 -44.75 -16.07 56.77
N ALA A 52 -44.22 -16.68 57.84
CA ALA A 52 -42.79 -16.84 58.05
C ALA A 52 -42.15 -17.72 56.96
N PHE A 53 -42.79 -18.83 56.60
CA PHE A 53 -42.31 -19.68 55.52
C PHE A 53 -42.32 -18.97 54.16
N GLN A 54 -43.39 -18.22 53.85
CA GLN A 54 -43.43 -17.40 52.63
C GLN A 54 -42.34 -16.32 52.61
N MET A 55 -42.01 -15.76 53.77
CA MET A 55 -40.94 -14.77 53.88
C MET A 55 -39.56 -15.40 53.68
N LYS A 56 -39.34 -16.60 54.24
CA LYS A 56 -38.14 -17.40 54.02
C LYS A 56 -37.98 -17.78 52.55
N ASP A 57 -39.03 -18.26 51.89
CA ASP A 57 -38.99 -18.60 50.46
C ASP A 57 -38.64 -17.38 49.60
N ARG A 58 -39.16 -16.19 49.95
CA ARG A 58 -38.82 -14.93 49.28
C ARG A 58 -37.36 -14.51 49.52
N LEU A 59 -36.83 -14.75 50.72
CA LEU A 59 -35.42 -14.49 51.04
C LEU A 59 -34.50 -15.44 50.28
N ASP A 60 -34.82 -16.74 50.27
CA ASP A 60 -34.07 -17.75 49.52
C ASP A 60 -34.09 -17.43 48.02
N GLN A 61 -35.23 -17.00 47.47
CA GLN A 61 -35.34 -16.54 46.08
C GLN A 61 -34.54 -15.25 45.82
N ALA A 62 -34.52 -14.31 46.76
CA ALA A 62 -33.75 -13.08 46.63
C ALA A 62 -32.24 -13.34 46.69
N LEU A 63 -31.79 -14.25 47.54
CA LEU A 63 -30.40 -14.70 47.61
C LEU A 63 -29.97 -15.37 46.31
N GLY A 64 -30.79 -16.29 45.77
CA GLY A 64 -30.48 -16.92 44.48
C GLY A 64 -30.34 -15.93 43.33
N ARG A 65 -31.21 -14.90 43.28
CA ARG A 65 -31.09 -13.82 42.29
C ARG A 65 -29.85 -12.95 42.48
N LEU A 66 -29.39 -12.78 43.73
CA LEU A 66 -28.17 -12.05 44.03
C LEU A 66 -26.93 -12.83 43.57
N ASP A 67 -26.92 -14.14 43.81
CA ASP A 67 -25.85 -15.04 43.34
C ASP A 67 -25.76 -15.04 41.80
N GLU A 68 -26.91 -15.11 41.11
CA GLU A 68 -26.96 -14.99 39.65
C GLU A 68 -26.38 -13.65 39.17
N PHE A 69 -26.76 -12.54 39.81
CA PHE A 69 -26.26 -11.22 39.47
C PHE A 69 -24.75 -11.08 39.71
N ASP A 70 -24.24 -11.63 40.80
CA ASP A 70 -22.81 -11.61 41.12
C ASP A 70 -21.98 -12.39 40.08
N GLU A 71 -22.49 -13.52 39.59
CA GLU A 71 -21.85 -14.29 38.53
C GLU A 71 -21.88 -13.57 37.17
N GLU A 72 -23.01 -12.93 36.83
CA GLU A 72 -23.10 -12.08 35.64
C GLU A 72 -22.13 -10.89 35.71
N PHE A 73 -22.02 -10.27 36.88
CA PHE A 73 -21.11 -9.15 37.11
C PHE A 73 -19.65 -9.59 36.97
N ARG A 74 -19.25 -10.73 37.56
CA ARG A 74 -17.90 -11.28 37.40
C ARG A 74 -17.58 -11.57 35.94
N THR A 75 -18.52 -12.18 35.21
CA THR A 75 -18.37 -12.49 33.79
C THR A 75 -18.21 -11.21 32.95
N THR A 76 -19.02 -10.19 33.24
CA THR A 76 -18.96 -8.90 32.54
C THR A 76 -17.66 -8.16 32.82
N LYS A 77 -17.20 -8.18 34.08
CA LYS A 77 -15.92 -7.58 34.47
C LYS A 77 -14.75 -8.25 33.76
N ALA A 78 -14.70 -9.57 33.71
CA ALA A 78 -13.64 -10.31 33.01
C ALA A 78 -13.61 -9.98 31.51
N ARG A 79 -14.78 -9.85 30.86
CA ARG A 79 -14.87 -9.41 29.46
C ARG A 79 -14.36 -7.99 29.25
N PHE A 80 -14.67 -7.08 30.18
CA PHE A 80 -14.19 -5.70 30.12
C PHE A 80 -12.66 -5.63 30.23
N GLU A 81 -12.07 -6.37 31.16
CA GLU A 81 -10.61 -6.45 31.33
C GLU A 81 -9.92 -7.05 30.10
N ALA A 82 -10.50 -8.09 29.49
CA ALA A 82 -10.00 -8.67 28.24
C ALA A 82 -10.03 -7.66 27.08
N ASN A 83 -11.15 -6.94 26.91
CA ASN A 83 -11.29 -5.93 25.87
C ASN A 83 -10.31 -4.76 26.06
N ASP A 84 -10.07 -4.34 27.30
CA ASP A 84 -9.13 -3.27 27.62
C ASP A 84 -7.69 -3.66 27.26
N GLU A 85 -7.32 -4.93 27.47
CA GLU A 85 -6.01 -5.45 27.07
C GLU A 85 -5.88 -5.56 25.53
N GLU A 86 -6.93 -6.01 24.84
CA GLU A 86 -6.97 -5.97 23.37
C GLU A 86 -6.84 -4.54 22.83
N LEU A 87 -7.46 -3.56 23.49
CA LEU A 87 -7.34 -2.16 23.09
C LEU A 87 -5.91 -1.63 23.28
N ARG A 88 -5.24 -2.00 24.38
CA ARG A 88 -3.82 -1.64 24.59
C ARG A 88 -2.91 -2.24 23.53
N THR A 89 -3.08 -3.52 23.23
CA THR A 89 -2.25 -4.21 22.24
C THR A 89 -2.47 -3.68 20.82
N THR A 90 -3.72 -3.40 20.44
CA THR A 90 -4.04 -2.77 19.14
C THR A 90 -3.48 -1.36 19.03
N LYS A 91 -3.56 -0.56 20.10
CA LYS A 91 -2.95 0.77 20.15
C LYS A 91 -1.43 0.73 19.95
N ALA A 92 -0.74 -0.17 20.67
CA ALA A 92 0.71 -0.33 20.52
C ALA A 92 1.11 -0.75 19.10
N ARG A 93 0.32 -1.63 18.46
CA ARG A 93 0.53 -2.02 17.05
C ARG A 93 0.33 -0.86 16.09
N LEU A 94 -0.68 0.00 16.34
CA LEU A 94 -0.93 1.18 15.52
C LEU A 94 0.25 2.16 15.60
N GLU A 95 0.74 2.43 16.81
CA GLU A 95 1.91 3.30 17.03
C GLU A 95 3.17 2.77 16.35
N ALA A 96 3.39 1.44 16.38
CA ALA A 96 4.51 0.81 15.68
C ALA A 96 4.40 0.94 14.15
N ASN A 97 3.20 0.72 13.60
CA ASN A 97 2.93 0.87 12.17
C ASN A 97 3.12 2.33 11.71
N ASP A 98 2.67 3.31 12.50
CA ASP A 98 2.85 4.73 12.19
C ASP A 98 4.33 5.12 12.10
N GLU A 99 5.18 4.55 12.96
CA GLU A 99 6.61 4.80 12.93
C GLU A 99 7.30 4.13 11.72
N GLU A 100 6.85 2.93 11.34
CA GLU A 100 7.29 2.28 10.11
C GLU A 100 6.89 3.09 8.87
N LEU A 101 5.67 3.62 8.83
CA LEU A 101 5.19 4.50 7.76
C LEU A 101 6.02 5.78 7.66
N ARG A 102 6.36 6.42 8.79
CA ARG A 102 7.27 7.59 8.78
C ARG A 102 8.65 7.24 8.22
N THR A 103 9.22 6.13 8.67
CA THR A 103 10.55 5.69 8.24
C THR A 103 10.57 5.36 6.75
N THR A 104 9.56 4.67 6.25
CA THR A 104 9.44 4.33 4.81
C THR A 104 9.21 5.56 3.95
N THR A 105 8.39 6.51 4.41
CA THR A 105 8.17 7.79 3.73
C THR A 105 9.48 8.59 3.60
N ALA A 106 10.25 8.72 4.68
CA ALA A 106 11.54 9.42 4.65
C ALA A 106 12.55 8.76 3.68
N ARG A 107 12.58 7.42 3.62
CA ARG A 107 13.42 6.69 2.66
C ARG A 107 12.99 6.92 1.21
N LEU A 108 11.68 7.00 0.95
CA LEU A 108 11.16 7.31 -0.37
C LEU A 108 11.56 8.73 -0.81
N GLU A 109 11.43 9.72 0.06
CA GLU A 109 11.87 11.09 -0.22
C GLU A 109 13.38 11.18 -0.52
N GLU A 110 14.21 10.42 0.21
CA GLU A 110 15.66 10.34 -0.06
C GLU A 110 15.96 9.66 -1.40
N LEU A 111 15.23 8.60 -1.75
CA LEU A 111 15.36 7.93 -3.04
C LEU A 111 14.96 8.86 -4.19
N GLU A 112 13.83 9.58 -4.08
CA GLU A 112 13.39 10.55 -5.07
C GLU A 112 14.37 11.72 -5.23
N LYS A 113 15.02 12.15 -4.15
CA LYS A 113 16.09 13.14 -4.22
C LYS A 113 17.30 12.61 -5.01
N ARG A 114 17.77 11.40 -4.69
CA ARG A 114 18.89 10.77 -5.41
C ARG A 114 18.58 10.53 -6.88
N ASP A 115 17.36 10.11 -7.20
CA ASP A 115 16.93 9.89 -8.58
C ASP A 115 16.96 11.20 -9.38
N ARG A 116 16.46 12.30 -8.79
CA ARG A 116 16.58 13.66 -9.39
C ARG A 116 18.03 14.10 -9.61
N GLU A 117 18.90 13.89 -8.62
CA GLU A 117 20.33 14.23 -8.74
C GLU A 117 21.02 13.43 -9.84
N GLN A 118 20.70 12.13 -9.96
CA GLN A 118 21.19 11.28 -11.04
C GLN A 118 20.66 11.72 -12.40
N GLU A 119 19.37 12.09 -12.48
CA GLU A 119 18.75 12.60 -13.69
C GLU A 119 19.44 13.88 -14.18
N ASP A 120 19.64 14.85 -13.28
CA ASP A 120 20.33 16.11 -13.59
C ASP A 120 21.78 15.87 -14.04
N ALA A 121 22.50 14.97 -13.37
CA ALA A 121 23.86 14.60 -13.76
C ALA A 121 23.92 13.99 -15.17
N LEU A 122 22.95 13.14 -15.53
CA LEU A 122 22.85 12.55 -16.86
C LEU A 122 22.53 13.61 -17.92
N ILE A 123 21.61 14.53 -17.65
CA ILE A 123 21.26 15.63 -18.55
C ILE A 123 22.51 16.48 -18.86
N LEU A 124 23.28 16.85 -17.83
CA LEU A 124 24.51 17.64 -17.98
C LEU A 124 25.58 16.89 -18.78
N LEU A 125 25.78 15.60 -18.50
CA LEU A 125 26.73 14.76 -19.23
C LEU A 125 26.37 14.70 -20.72
N ARG A 126 25.09 14.61 -21.04
CA ARG A 126 24.58 14.59 -22.42
C ARG A 126 24.71 15.91 -23.13
N MET A 127 24.36 17.00 -22.46
CA MET A 127 24.58 18.35 -22.99
C MET A 127 26.05 18.55 -23.38
N ARG A 128 26.98 18.21 -22.49
CA ARG A 128 28.41 18.32 -22.75
C ARG A 128 28.84 17.49 -23.96
N ALA A 129 28.28 16.28 -24.11
CA ALA A 129 28.56 15.45 -25.28
C ALA A 129 28.04 16.06 -26.59
N CYS A 130 26.88 16.74 -26.56
CA CYS A 130 26.37 17.50 -27.70
C CYS A 130 27.30 18.67 -28.06
N GLU A 131 27.77 19.43 -27.06
CA GLU A 131 28.71 20.53 -27.25
C GLU A 131 30.05 20.05 -27.82
N ASP A 132 30.61 18.97 -27.28
CA ASP A 132 31.86 18.36 -27.75
C ASP A 132 31.74 17.92 -29.22
N ARG A 133 30.63 17.27 -29.61
CA ARG A 133 30.36 16.91 -31.02
C ARG A 133 30.34 18.13 -31.92
N TYR A 134 29.65 19.19 -31.48
CA TYR A 134 29.50 20.41 -32.26
C TYR A 134 30.86 21.12 -32.47
N ALA A 135 31.69 21.16 -31.42
CA ALA A 135 33.05 21.69 -31.50
C ALA A 135 33.94 20.87 -32.45
N VAL A 136 33.81 19.54 -32.43
CA VAL A 136 34.55 18.61 -33.31
C VAL A 136 34.14 18.72 -34.78
N GLN A 137 32.86 18.93 -35.09
CA GLN A 137 32.39 19.11 -36.46
C GLN A 137 32.97 20.39 -37.09
N ARG A 138 33.08 21.48 -36.31
CA ARG A 138 33.72 22.73 -36.76
C ARG A 138 35.23 22.66 -36.89
N ASN A 139 35.90 21.93 -36.01
CA ASN A 139 37.35 21.79 -36.02
C ASN A 139 37.74 20.39 -36.48
N HIS A 140 38.07 20.23 -37.77
CA HIS A 140 38.50 18.96 -38.41
C HIS A 140 39.70 18.25 -37.74
N GLN A 141 40.28 18.79 -36.67
CA GLN A 141 41.42 18.26 -35.93
C GLN A 141 41.12 17.76 -34.52
N ALA A 142 39.86 17.77 -34.06
CA ALA A 142 39.56 17.28 -32.71
C ALA A 142 39.74 15.75 -32.58
N ASP A 143 40.37 15.36 -31.48
CA ASP A 143 40.87 14.03 -31.15
C ASP A 143 39.82 12.92 -31.37
N ARG A 144 40.24 11.80 -31.98
CA ARG A 144 39.38 10.64 -32.26
C ARG A 144 38.80 10.04 -30.97
N SER A 145 39.47 10.24 -29.83
CA SER A 145 39.00 9.83 -28.50
C SER A 145 37.72 10.56 -28.06
N VAL A 146 37.64 11.88 -28.31
CA VAL A 146 36.46 12.73 -28.04
C VAL A 146 35.29 12.35 -28.95
N LYS A 147 35.57 12.02 -30.23
CA LYS A 147 34.55 11.48 -31.16
C LYS A 147 33.93 10.17 -30.67
N GLN A 148 34.71 9.27 -30.06
CA GLN A 148 34.21 7.97 -29.60
C GLN A 148 33.44 8.06 -28.28
N GLY A 149 33.86 8.92 -27.35
CA GLY A 149 33.19 9.16 -26.07
C GLY A 149 31.91 9.98 -26.20
N GLY A 150 31.97 11.12 -26.91
CA GLY A 150 30.83 12.00 -27.15
C GLY A 150 29.73 11.36 -28.00
N ASN A 151 30.09 10.41 -28.87
CA ASN A 151 29.09 9.72 -29.68
C ASN A 151 28.16 8.81 -28.88
N ARG A 152 28.69 8.15 -27.85
CA ARG A 152 27.93 7.25 -26.98
C ARG A 152 26.96 7.99 -26.06
N VAL A 153 27.23 9.26 -25.79
CA VAL A 153 26.54 10.01 -24.75
C VAL A 153 25.48 10.96 -25.34
N ALA A 154 25.73 11.60 -26.49
CA ALA A 154 24.79 12.57 -27.07
C ALA A 154 23.63 11.95 -27.88
N HIS A 155 23.77 10.72 -28.41
CA HIS A 155 22.74 10.04 -29.24
C HIS A 155 22.68 8.52 -29.04
N GLY A 156 23.27 8.01 -27.95
CA GLY A 156 23.36 6.58 -27.67
C GLY A 156 22.05 5.98 -27.13
N GLY A 157 20.97 6.07 -27.90
CA GLY A 157 19.75 5.31 -27.65
C GLY A 157 19.02 5.67 -26.37
N ASN A 158 18.87 6.96 -26.07
CA ASN A 158 17.89 7.37 -25.07
C ASN A 158 17.26 8.71 -25.45
N ILE A 159 16.22 8.65 -26.27
CA ILE A 159 15.49 9.80 -26.80
C ILE A 159 15.02 10.75 -25.70
N VAL A 160 14.63 10.23 -24.53
CA VAL A 160 14.11 11.03 -23.41
C VAL A 160 15.19 11.93 -22.82
N PHE A 161 16.38 11.39 -22.55
CA PHE A 161 17.46 12.20 -21.99
C PHE A 161 18.08 13.14 -23.02
N ASP A 162 18.13 12.77 -24.30
CA ASP A 162 18.58 13.69 -25.36
C ASP A 162 17.63 14.86 -25.51
N LEU A 163 16.33 14.60 -25.44
CA LEU A 163 15.32 15.64 -25.46
C LEU A 163 15.50 16.63 -24.30
N LYS A 164 15.63 16.11 -23.07
CA LYS A 164 15.87 16.93 -21.87
C LYS A 164 17.18 17.72 -21.95
N ALA A 165 18.25 17.11 -22.48
CA ALA A 165 19.54 17.79 -22.65
C ALA A 165 19.45 18.95 -23.64
N ILE A 166 18.74 18.76 -24.76
CA ILE A 166 18.55 19.82 -25.76
C ILE A 166 17.63 20.92 -25.22
N GLU A 167 16.52 20.57 -24.55
CA GLU A 167 15.66 21.55 -23.87
C GLU A 167 16.45 22.38 -22.85
N TYR A 168 17.29 21.72 -22.05
CA TYR A 168 18.16 22.37 -21.08
C TYR A 168 19.13 23.34 -21.77
N ALA A 169 19.86 22.88 -22.79
CA ALA A 169 20.80 23.70 -23.56
C ALA A 169 20.11 24.95 -24.16
N CYS A 170 18.88 24.80 -24.64
CA CYS A 170 18.14 25.91 -25.21
C CYS A 170 17.61 26.90 -24.20
N ARG A 171 17.19 26.41 -23.04
CA ARG A 171 16.82 27.28 -21.93
C ARG A 171 18.01 28.05 -21.36
N THR A 172 19.22 27.48 -21.40
CA THR A 172 20.46 28.15 -20.94
C THR A 172 21.12 29.02 -22.01
N GLY A 173 20.53 29.14 -23.20
CA GLY A 173 20.97 30.06 -24.24
C GLY A 173 22.09 29.54 -25.13
N ALA A 174 22.20 28.23 -25.33
CA ALA A 174 23.16 27.66 -26.27
C ALA A 174 22.94 28.18 -27.70
N ASN A 175 24.01 28.62 -28.37
CA ASN A 175 23.95 29.26 -29.69
C ASN A 175 23.51 28.33 -30.83
N HIS A 176 23.46 27.01 -30.60
CA HIS A 176 23.29 25.97 -31.63
C HIS A 176 22.03 25.13 -31.44
N CYS A 177 21.05 25.67 -30.72
CA CYS A 177 19.80 24.99 -30.45
C CYS A 177 19.09 24.43 -31.66
N GLN A 178 19.02 25.20 -32.74
CA GLN A 178 18.31 24.76 -33.93
C GLN A 178 19.00 23.55 -34.58
N ASP A 179 20.32 23.51 -34.51
CA ASP A 179 21.09 22.40 -35.05
C ASP A 179 20.89 21.15 -34.19
N TYR A 180 20.93 21.27 -32.86
CA TYR A 180 20.62 20.15 -31.95
C TYR A 180 19.23 19.57 -32.20
N LYS A 181 18.21 20.41 -32.40
CA LYS A 181 16.85 19.97 -32.74
C LYS A 181 16.80 19.25 -34.09
N THR A 182 17.59 19.73 -35.06
CA THR A 182 17.67 19.14 -36.41
C THR A 182 18.35 17.78 -36.35
N ASP A 183 19.50 17.68 -35.68
CA ASP A 183 20.24 16.43 -35.47
C ASP A 183 19.40 15.41 -34.71
N PHE A 184 18.66 15.84 -33.68
CA PHE A 184 17.71 14.99 -32.97
C PHE A 184 16.68 14.38 -33.93
N GLY A 185 16.10 15.19 -34.81
CA GLY A 185 15.13 14.74 -35.80
C GLY A 185 15.70 13.72 -36.78
N ALA A 186 16.95 13.91 -37.18
CA ALA A 186 17.66 12.97 -38.06
C ALA A 186 17.94 11.62 -37.38
N VAL A 187 18.38 11.65 -36.11
CA VAL A 187 18.75 10.45 -35.35
C VAL A 187 17.53 9.62 -34.92
N TYR A 188 16.49 10.29 -34.42
CA TYR A 188 15.32 9.61 -33.83
C TYR A 188 14.16 9.47 -34.80
N TRP A 189 14.27 10.01 -36.01
CA TRP A 189 13.24 9.98 -37.04
C TRP A 189 11.91 10.62 -36.58
N ILE A 190 11.98 11.50 -35.57
CA ILE A 190 10.86 12.22 -34.96
C ILE A 190 11.27 13.69 -34.82
N PRO A 191 10.49 14.65 -35.36
CA PRO A 191 10.78 16.07 -35.16
C PRO A 191 10.86 16.43 -33.68
N PHE A 192 11.86 17.22 -33.28
CA PHE A 192 12.09 17.57 -31.88
C PHE A 192 10.85 18.13 -31.18
N ASP A 193 10.18 19.12 -31.78
CA ASP A 193 9.03 19.77 -31.15
C ASP A 193 7.86 18.80 -30.96
N ARG A 194 7.70 17.82 -31.86
CA ARG A 194 6.71 16.72 -31.69
C ARG A 194 7.10 15.78 -30.55
N ALA A 195 8.37 15.42 -30.45
CA ALA A 195 8.85 14.57 -29.36
C ALA A 195 8.64 15.27 -28.01
N VAL A 196 8.90 16.57 -27.90
CA VAL A 196 8.76 17.31 -26.63
C VAL A 196 7.34 17.23 -26.10
N THR A 197 6.34 17.39 -26.98
CA THR A 197 4.93 17.38 -26.59
C THR A 197 4.40 15.99 -26.28
N SER A 198 4.92 14.96 -26.96
CA SER A 198 4.24 13.66 -27.05
C SER A 198 5.04 12.48 -26.51
N ILE A 199 6.32 12.66 -26.14
CA ILE A 199 7.18 11.53 -25.70
C ILE A 199 6.60 10.81 -24.47
N LYS A 200 5.87 11.52 -23.60
CA LYS A 200 5.21 10.94 -22.41
C LYS A 200 4.03 10.05 -22.74
N THR A 201 3.43 10.22 -23.92
CA THR A 201 2.30 9.41 -24.39
C THR A 201 2.72 8.32 -25.36
N PHE A 202 4.00 8.26 -25.74
CA PHE A 202 4.49 7.22 -26.65
C PHE A 202 4.47 5.85 -25.96
N PRO A 203 4.02 4.80 -26.67
CA PRO A 203 4.17 3.43 -26.19
C PRO A 203 5.63 3.10 -25.92
N ARG A 204 5.88 2.26 -24.91
CA ARG A 204 7.22 1.88 -24.48
C ARG A 204 8.03 1.25 -25.61
N GLU A 205 7.36 0.49 -26.47
CA GLU A 205 7.92 -0.18 -27.63
C GLU A 205 8.45 0.84 -28.65
N LEU A 206 7.72 1.93 -28.90
CA LEU A 206 8.16 3.00 -29.79
C LEU A 206 9.44 3.66 -29.25
N ILE A 207 9.45 4.01 -27.96
CA ILE A 207 10.64 4.60 -27.31
C ILE A 207 11.84 3.64 -27.45
N ARG A 208 11.64 2.35 -27.24
CA ARG A 208 12.68 1.33 -27.39
C ARG A 208 13.22 1.28 -28.83
N ILE A 209 12.36 1.29 -29.83
CA ILE A 209 12.76 1.20 -31.23
C ILE A 209 13.53 2.45 -31.64
N CYS A 210 13.05 3.65 -31.29
CA CYS A 210 13.78 4.90 -31.50
C CYS A 210 15.19 4.83 -30.91
N ASN A 211 15.31 4.32 -29.68
CA ASN A 211 16.58 4.16 -29.00
C ASN A 211 17.51 3.15 -29.70
N THR A 212 16.96 2.02 -30.14
CA THR A 212 17.74 0.98 -30.81
C THR A 212 18.20 1.44 -32.20
N VAL A 213 17.33 2.06 -33.00
CA VAL A 213 17.68 2.61 -34.32
C VAL A 213 18.80 3.64 -34.18
N ALA A 214 18.63 4.61 -33.28
CA ALA A 214 19.66 5.61 -32.98
C ALA A 214 20.99 4.96 -32.56
N SER A 215 20.94 3.92 -31.73
CA SER A 215 22.14 3.17 -31.30
C SER A 215 22.83 2.45 -32.45
N VAL A 216 22.08 1.76 -33.29
CA VAL A 216 22.58 1.04 -34.48
C VAL A 216 23.17 2.02 -35.48
N GLU A 217 22.59 3.21 -35.60
CA GLU A 217 23.06 4.26 -36.48
C GLU A 217 24.36 4.92 -35.97
N GLU A 218 24.40 5.29 -34.69
CA GLU A 218 25.42 6.17 -34.15
C GLU A 218 26.61 5.46 -33.49
N LEU A 219 26.41 4.28 -32.89
CA LEU A 219 27.47 3.62 -32.12
C LEU A 219 28.52 3.00 -33.02
N TYR A 220 29.78 3.26 -32.69
CA TYR A 220 30.93 2.77 -33.45
C TYR A 220 30.95 1.24 -33.61
N GLN A 221 30.43 0.49 -32.63
CA GLN A 221 30.37 -0.98 -32.69
C GLN A 221 29.60 -1.51 -33.91
N TYR A 222 28.59 -0.76 -34.39
CA TYR A 222 27.80 -1.12 -35.57
C TYR A 222 28.36 -0.51 -36.87
N ARG A 223 29.37 0.37 -36.81
CA ARG A 223 29.95 1.03 -37.99
C ARG A 223 30.96 0.16 -38.76
N ASN A 224 31.05 -1.13 -38.44
CA ASN A 224 31.91 -2.04 -39.17
C ASN A 224 31.39 -2.21 -40.62
N SER A 225 32.27 -1.92 -41.60
CA SER A 225 31.95 -2.04 -43.03
C SER A 225 31.39 -3.41 -43.44
N LYS A 226 31.76 -4.48 -42.71
CA LYS A 226 31.28 -5.85 -42.98
C LYS A 226 29.76 -5.98 -42.84
N TYR A 227 29.16 -5.25 -41.90
CA TYR A 227 27.72 -5.31 -41.59
C TYR A 227 26.96 -4.11 -42.15
N GLN A 228 27.56 -3.33 -43.05
CA GLN A 228 26.95 -2.09 -43.52
C GLN A 228 25.59 -2.31 -44.19
N THR A 229 25.47 -3.36 -45.01
CA THR A 229 24.20 -3.71 -45.68
C THR A 229 23.13 -4.10 -44.66
N ASP A 230 23.44 -5.01 -43.74
CA ASP A 230 22.49 -5.49 -42.73
C ASP A 230 22.10 -4.38 -41.75
N ARG A 231 23.07 -3.53 -41.37
CA ARG A 231 22.85 -2.34 -40.54
C ARG A 231 21.86 -1.39 -41.22
N ASN A 232 22.10 -1.06 -42.50
CA ASN A 232 21.22 -0.15 -43.23
C ASN A 232 19.82 -0.77 -43.40
N ALA A 233 19.73 -2.09 -43.60
CA ALA A 233 18.46 -2.79 -43.62
C ALA A 233 17.73 -2.68 -42.28
N ALA A 234 18.43 -2.88 -41.15
CA ALA A 234 17.86 -2.74 -39.82
C ALA A 234 17.39 -1.30 -39.53
N ILE A 235 18.21 -0.30 -39.86
CA ILE A 235 17.84 1.14 -39.70
C ILE A 235 16.59 1.47 -40.51
N ASN A 236 16.57 1.12 -41.79
CA ASN A 236 15.41 1.39 -42.66
C ASN A 236 14.14 0.67 -42.17
N PHE A 237 14.29 -0.58 -41.71
CA PHE A 237 13.18 -1.35 -41.17
C PHE A 237 12.63 -0.73 -39.87
N GLY A 238 13.52 -0.37 -38.95
CA GLY A 238 13.16 0.34 -37.71
C GLY A 238 12.52 1.70 -37.96
N ALA A 239 13.03 2.48 -38.92
CA ALA A 239 12.44 3.75 -39.33
C ALA A 239 11.01 3.57 -39.86
N GLY A 240 10.75 2.51 -40.63
CA GLY A 240 9.39 2.16 -41.06
C GLY A 240 8.45 1.87 -39.88
N ILE A 241 8.93 1.14 -38.86
CA ILE A 241 8.14 0.88 -37.64
C ILE A 241 7.84 2.19 -36.90
N ILE A 242 8.81 3.10 -36.79
CA ILE A 242 8.62 4.41 -36.16
C ILE A 242 7.53 5.20 -36.89
N GLN A 243 7.58 5.27 -38.22
CA GLN A 243 6.57 6.00 -39.01
C GLN A 243 5.16 5.39 -38.86
N ASP A 244 5.04 4.07 -38.95
CA ASP A 244 3.76 3.37 -38.75
C ASP A 244 3.19 3.64 -37.35
N ALA A 245 4.05 3.61 -36.33
CA ALA A 245 3.69 3.87 -34.95
C ALA A 245 3.22 5.32 -34.74
N LEU A 246 3.91 6.29 -35.33
CA LEU A 246 3.53 7.70 -35.28
C LEU A 246 2.18 7.94 -35.98
N GLN A 247 1.94 7.32 -37.12
CA GLN A 247 0.67 7.42 -37.84
C GLN A 247 -0.49 6.82 -37.03
N ALA A 248 -0.26 5.69 -36.36
CA ALA A 248 -1.22 5.04 -35.48
C ALA A 248 -1.57 5.92 -34.26
N ILE A 249 -0.57 6.60 -33.68
CA ILE A 249 -0.78 7.58 -32.61
C ILE A 249 -1.61 8.77 -33.11
N ASP A 250 -1.30 9.30 -34.30
CA ASP A 250 -2.00 10.45 -34.87
C ASP A 250 -3.46 10.13 -35.22
N SER A 251 -3.76 8.88 -35.59
CA SER A 251 -5.14 8.42 -35.82
C SER A 251 -5.90 8.06 -34.54
N GLY A 252 -5.22 8.01 -33.39
CA GLY A 252 -5.77 7.53 -32.12
C GLY A 252 -5.96 6.00 -32.06
N ASP A 253 -5.49 5.27 -33.07
CA ASP A 253 -5.57 3.81 -33.13
C ASP A 253 -4.33 3.17 -32.51
N LEU A 254 -4.44 2.79 -31.24
CA LEU A 254 -3.37 2.07 -30.55
C LEU A 254 -3.47 0.54 -30.70
N SER A 255 -4.39 0.03 -31.52
CA SER A 255 -4.50 -1.40 -31.79
C SER A 255 -3.22 -2.04 -32.34
N PRO A 256 -2.36 -1.37 -33.14
CA PRO A 256 -1.12 -1.97 -33.64
C PRO A 256 -0.10 -2.30 -32.55
N PHE A 257 -0.23 -1.70 -31.35
CA PHE A 257 0.63 -1.95 -30.20
C PHE A 257 0.08 -3.07 -29.28
N ARG A 258 -1.11 -3.61 -29.57
CA ARG A 258 -1.73 -4.72 -28.81
C ARG A 258 -1.30 -6.07 -29.39
N ASP A 259 -1.28 -7.10 -28.55
CA ASP A 259 -0.75 -8.42 -28.90
C ASP A 259 -1.34 -9.00 -30.20
N GLY A 260 -0.46 -9.44 -31.10
CA GLY A 260 -0.78 -10.44 -32.13
C GLY A 260 -1.00 -9.95 -33.58
N ALA A 261 -1.13 -8.65 -33.87
CA ALA A 261 -1.21 -8.21 -35.28
C ALA A 261 -0.72 -6.77 -35.49
N GLY A 262 0.27 -6.61 -36.37
CA GLY A 262 0.76 -5.31 -36.83
C GLY A 262 2.18 -5.02 -36.35
N LEU A 263 2.31 -4.15 -35.35
CA LEU A 263 3.60 -3.60 -34.95
C LEU A 263 4.44 -4.61 -34.16
N ALA A 264 3.83 -5.39 -33.26
CA ALA A 264 4.54 -6.36 -32.42
C ALA A 264 5.37 -7.38 -33.21
N ALA A 265 4.82 -7.90 -34.32
CA ALA A 265 5.54 -8.82 -35.22
C ALA A 265 6.72 -8.12 -35.91
N LYS A 266 6.55 -6.87 -36.35
CA LYS A 266 7.65 -6.06 -36.90
C LYS A 266 8.71 -5.78 -35.84
N VAL A 267 8.33 -5.49 -34.60
CA VAL A 267 9.29 -5.29 -33.49
C VAL A 267 10.12 -6.55 -33.27
N GLN A 268 9.50 -7.73 -33.24
CA GLN A 268 10.22 -8.99 -33.07
C GLN A 268 11.18 -9.27 -34.24
N GLN A 269 10.75 -9.00 -35.47
CA GLN A 269 11.62 -9.11 -36.64
C GLN A 269 12.80 -8.12 -36.58
N PHE A 270 12.55 -6.89 -36.14
CA PHE A 270 13.58 -5.88 -35.96
C PHE A 270 14.60 -6.31 -34.91
N ASP A 271 14.15 -6.85 -33.77
CA ASP A 271 15.04 -7.37 -32.73
C ASP A 271 15.95 -8.49 -33.29
N VAL A 272 15.43 -9.40 -34.12
CA VAL A 272 16.24 -10.43 -34.79
C VAL A 272 17.28 -9.82 -35.72
N MET A 273 16.93 -8.81 -36.50
CA MET A 273 17.87 -8.12 -37.39
C MET A 273 19.02 -7.47 -36.60
N VAL A 274 18.69 -6.75 -35.53
CA VAL A 274 19.69 -6.05 -34.70
C VAL A 274 20.61 -7.03 -33.99
N ASN A 275 20.10 -8.17 -33.53
CA ASN A 275 20.91 -9.21 -32.87
C ASN A 275 21.89 -9.92 -33.81
N ASN A 276 21.74 -9.77 -35.13
CA ASN A 276 22.63 -10.36 -36.13
C ASN A 276 23.74 -9.40 -36.63
N LEU A 277 23.78 -8.15 -36.12
CA LEU A 277 24.80 -7.14 -36.42
C LEU A 277 26.03 -7.26 -35.50
#